data_AF-A0A2A2DRU0-F1
#
_entry.id   AF-A0A2A2DRU0-F1
#
_cell.length_a   1.000
_cell.length_b   1.000
_cell.length_c   1.000
_cell.angle_alpha   90.00
_cell.angle_beta   90.00
_cell.angle_gamma   90.00
#
_symmetry.space_group_name_H-M   'P 1'
#
loop_
_entity.id
_entity.type
_entity.pdbx_description
1 polymer ?
#
loop_
_entity_poly.entity_id
_entity_poly.type
_entity_poly.pdbx_seq_one_letter_code
_entity_poly.pdbx_strand_id
1 'polypeptide(L)'
;MNLRTFILAPLLPLALAGCNEAIDTVKNGRMKINEQYTVDQAFSNRSICDSVDWDVITDDRNRELVQYKCHITGIESYYAQEKQRIRENLLSGFDLEKRAAQVHLEPARMEVEAADNALNKPRPANTATLDSDRLTDLLAREDLLSESAPSRSLQNYSDSPEVAAAAQRYFLSYVRDTTSPQFAAHKQNEQELLRAMATEREKVQTQIAEERARLSEVQNARGQESVAHAQQRLNRATELYENLQSSVAAKLEELDVQHAAKLKQFDGAATIESVAEVFEWVVKGEEIELVWSGLEGTYSDGQIKRFGHINRLGSLQDVYRNNVKTYSDLRQKAPLL
;
A
#
# COMPACT_ATOMS: atom_id res chain seq x y z
N MET A 1 34.94 -70.38 -67.37
CA MET A 1 33.87 -71.15 -66.73
C MET A 1 32.85 -70.20 -66.12
N ASN A 2 31.64 -70.23 -66.67
CA ASN A 2 30.31 -69.88 -66.12
C ASN A 2 30.01 -68.54 -65.43
N LEU A 3 29.21 -67.75 -66.18
CA LEU A 3 27.98 -67.04 -65.82
C LEU A 3 27.60 -66.90 -64.33
N ARG A 4 27.21 -65.68 -63.94
CA ARG A 4 25.82 -65.41 -63.50
C ARG A 4 25.47 -63.91 -63.53
N THR A 5 24.56 -63.60 -64.43
CA THR A 5 23.83 -62.33 -64.59
C THR A 5 22.90 -62.16 -63.38
N PHE A 6 23.06 -61.07 -62.61
CA PHE A 6 22.05 -60.61 -61.67
C PHE A 6 21.30 -59.43 -62.30
N ILE A 7 20.03 -59.67 -62.60
CA ILE A 7 19.06 -58.65 -63.04
C ILE A 7 18.70 -57.82 -61.81
N LEU A 8 19.14 -56.56 -61.77
CA LEU A 8 18.68 -55.59 -60.79
C LEU A 8 17.28 -55.12 -61.22
N ALA A 9 16.25 -55.62 -60.55
CA ALA A 9 14.88 -55.12 -60.70
C ALA A 9 14.78 -53.73 -60.03
N PRO A 10 14.22 -52.70 -60.69
CA PRO A 10 13.93 -51.45 -60.04
C PRO A 10 12.68 -51.63 -59.16
N LEU A 11 12.84 -51.51 -57.83
CA LEU A 11 11.72 -51.30 -56.92
C LEU A 11 11.12 -49.92 -57.21
N LEU A 12 10.01 -49.90 -57.95
CA LEU A 12 9.10 -48.76 -58.00
C LEU A 12 8.49 -48.57 -56.60
N PRO A 13 8.54 -47.37 -56.00
CA PRO A 13 7.66 -47.04 -54.89
C PRO A 13 6.24 -46.89 -55.44
N LEU A 14 5.33 -47.75 -54.96
CA LEU A 14 3.89 -47.63 -55.20
C LEU A 14 3.40 -46.30 -54.60
N ALA A 15 2.90 -45.44 -55.47
CA ALA A 15 2.31 -44.15 -55.12
C ALA A 15 0.96 -44.32 -54.40
N LEU A 16 0.88 -43.73 -53.21
CA LEU A 16 -0.21 -42.89 -52.68
C LEU A 16 -1.51 -42.83 -53.53
N ALA A 17 -2.45 -43.75 -53.30
CA ALA A 17 -3.81 -43.66 -53.86
C ALA A 17 -4.93 -43.59 -52.80
N GLY A 18 -4.59 -43.48 -51.51
CA GLY A 18 -5.57 -43.46 -50.41
C GLY A 18 -5.80 -42.09 -49.75
N CYS A 19 -4.91 -41.10 -49.93
CA CYS A 19 -4.99 -39.83 -49.19
C CYS A 19 -6.21 -38.97 -49.55
N ASN A 20 -6.76 -39.09 -50.77
CA ASN A 20 -7.91 -38.29 -51.19
C ASN A 20 -9.25 -38.85 -50.70
N GLU A 21 -9.39 -40.16 -50.52
CA GLU A 21 -10.67 -40.79 -50.18
C GLU A 21 -11.17 -40.38 -48.78
N ALA A 22 -10.27 -40.29 -47.80
CA ALA A 22 -10.61 -39.86 -46.45
C ALA A 22 -11.05 -38.38 -46.41
N ILE A 23 -10.33 -37.51 -47.14
CA ILE A 23 -10.67 -36.08 -47.26
C ILE A 23 -12.04 -35.93 -47.93
N ASP A 24 -12.29 -36.64 -49.02
CA ASP A 24 -13.57 -36.59 -49.73
C ASP A 24 -14.72 -37.10 -48.86
N THR A 25 -14.49 -38.14 -48.04
CA THR A 25 -15.48 -38.64 -47.07
C THR A 25 -15.85 -37.55 -46.05
N VAL A 26 -14.87 -36.84 -45.51
CA VAL A 26 -15.14 -35.72 -44.58
C VAL A 26 -15.85 -34.57 -45.28
N LYS A 27 -15.35 -34.13 -46.44
CA LYS A 27 -15.93 -33.02 -47.21
C LYS A 27 -17.40 -33.25 -47.58
N ASN A 28 -17.75 -34.47 -47.98
CA ASN A 28 -19.11 -34.84 -48.36
C ASN A 28 -20.00 -35.20 -47.16
N GLY A 29 -19.40 -35.48 -46.01
CA GLY A 29 -20.10 -35.83 -44.78
C GLY A 29 -21.01 -34.71 -44.27
N ARG A 30 -22.03 -35.10 -43.48
CA ARG A 30 -22.97 -34.20 -42.81
C ARG A 30 -22.90 -34.45 -41.32
N MET A 31 -22.72 -33.38 -40.54
CA MET A 31 -22.60 -33.48 -39.09
C MET A 31 -23.99 -33.43 -38.45
N LYS A 32 -24.23 -34.19 -37.38
CA LYS A 32 -25.52 -34.19 -36.65
C LYS A 32 -25.95 -32.80 -36.15
N ILE A 33 -25.00 -31.89 -35.94
CA ILE A 33 -25.28 -30.52 -35.52
C ILE A 33 -25.88 -29.64 -36.63
N ASN A 34 -25.71 -30.04 -37.90
CA ASN A 34 -26.29 -29.38 -39.07
C ASN A 34 -26.28 -30.36 -40.25
N GLU A 35 -27.43 -30.99 -40.49
CA GLU A 35 -27.59 -31.95 -41.60
C GLU A 35 -27.89 -31.26 -42.94
N GLN A 36 -28.08 -29.93 -42.96
CA GLN A 36 -28.47 -29.18 -44.16
C GLN A 36 -27.29 -28.92 -45.11
N TYR A 37 -26.08 -28.76 -44.57
CA TYR A 37 -24.86 -28.52 -45.35
C TYR A 37 -23.85 -29.64 -45.17
N THR A 38 -23.10 -29.95 -46.22
CA THR A 38 -21.91 -30.80 -46.08
C THR A 38 -20.82 -30.05 -45.31
N VAL A 39 -19.82 -30.77 -44.79
CA VAL A 39 -18.66 -30.13 -44.16
C VAL A 39 -17.99 -29.16 -45.14
N ASP A 40 -17.78 -29.56 -46.38
CA ASP A 40 -17.15 -28.69 -47.39
C ASP A 40 -17.94 -27.39 -47.62
N GLN A 41 -19.28 -27.47 -47.69
CA GLN A 41 -20.13 -26.28 -47.86
C GLN A 41 -20.03 -25.30 -46.67
N ALA A 42 -19.84 -25.80 -45.45
CA ALA A 42 -19.71 -24.96 -44.27
C ALA A 42 -18.28 -24.42 -44.07
N PHE A 43 -17.28 -25.18 -44.50
CA PHE A 43 -15.86 -24.88 -44.29
C PHE A 43 -15.23 -24.09 -45.45
N SER A 44 -15.84 -24.14 -46.63
CA SER A 44 -15.43 -23.37 -47.80
C SER A 44 -15.99 -21.95 -47.78
N ASN A 45 -15.25 -21.01 -48.36
CA ASN A 45 -15.65 -19.59 -48.54
C ASN A 45 -15.97 -18.83 -47.24
N ARG A 46 -15.35 -19.20 -46.13
CA ARG A 46 -15.44 -18.45 -44.87
C ARG A 46 -14.62 -17.17 -44.99
N SER A 47 -15.23 -16.01 -44.78
CA SER A 47 -14.59 -14.70 -44.95
C SER A 47 -13.44 -14.41 -43.98
N ILE A 48 -13.35 -15.17 -42.88
CA ILE A 48 -12.24 -15.09 -41.93
C ILE A 48 -10.97 -15.78 -42.47
N CYS A 49 -11.11 -16.74 -43.39
CA CYS A 49 -10.01 -17.52 -43.93
C CYS A 49 -9.39 -16.81 -45.16
N ASP A 50 -8.08 -16.66 -45.16
CA ASP A 50 -7.27 -16.26 -46.32
C ASP A 50 -7.20 -17.42 -47.32
N SER A 51 -6.87 -18.60 -46.78
CA SER A 51 -6.73 -19.84 -47.51
C SER A 51 -7.14 -21.02 -46.62
N VAL A 52 -7.40 -22.16 -47.25
CA VAL A 52 -7.78 -23.39 -46.57
C VAL A 52 -6.95 -24.55 -47.07
N ASP A 53 -6.47 -25.38 -46.14
CA ASP A 53 -5.75 -26.62 -46.43
C ASP A 53 -6.53 -27.82 -45.90
N TRP A 54 -6.44 -28.92 -46.64
CA TRP A 54 -6.92 -30.24 -46.23
C TRP A 54 -5.77 -31.22 -46.32
N ASP A 55 -5.51 -31.95 -45.25
CA ASP A 55 -4.44 -32.94 -45.19
C ASP A 55 -4.87 -34.17 -44.40
N VAL A 56 -4.17 -35.28 -44.59
CA VAL A 56 -4.30 -36.48 -43.75
C VAL A 56 -3.07 -36.58 -42.87
N ILE A 57 -3.26 -36.40 -41.57
CA ILE A 57 -2.20 -36.51 -40.57
C ILE A 57 -2.34 -37.82 -39.80
N THR A 58 -1.27 -38.23 -39.13
CA THR A 58 -1.28 -39.37 -38.21
C THR A 58 -1.09 -38.87 -36.78
N ASP A 59 -1.97 -39.28 -35.86
CA ASP A 59 -1.82 -38.95 -34.45
C ASP A 59 -0.81 -39.84 -33.70
N ASP A 60 -0.59 -39.55 -32.42
CA ASP A 60 0.32 -40.29 -31.54
C ASP A 60 -0.07 -41.77 -31.31
N ARG A 61 -1.29 -42.15 -31.70
CA ARG A 61 -1.82 -43.52 -31.63
C ARG A 61 -1.86 -44.19 -33.00
N ASN A 62 -1.17 -43.64 -34.00
CA ASN A 62 -1.16 -44.13 -35.38
C ASN A 62 -2.56 -44.17 -36.02
N ARG A 63 -3.46 -43.26 -35.64
CA ARG A 63 -4.75 -43.09 -36.32
C ARG A 63 -4.62 -42.04 -37.40
N GLU A 64 -5.16 -42.33 -38.58
CA GLU A 64 -5.32 -41.33 -39.63
C GLU A 64 -6.43 -40.34 -39.24
N LEU A 65 -6.08 -39.06 -39.27
CA LEU A 65 -7.00 -37.94 -39.04
C LEU A 65 -7.03 -37.06 -40.28
N VAL A 66 -8.22 -36.72 -40.74
CA VAL A 66 -8.39 -35.67 -41.74
C VAL A 66 -8.33 -34.35 -41.00
N GLN A 67 -7.42 -33.47 -41.42
CA GLN A 67 -7.23 -32.14 -40.85
C GLN A 67 -7.64 -31.07 -41.85
N TYR A 68 -8.46 -30.13 -41.39
CA TYR A 68 -8.71 -28.85 -42.05
C TYR A 68 -7.92 -27.77 -41.34
N LYS A 69 -7.28 -26.88 -42.10
CA LYS A 69 -6.72 -25.62 -41.59
C LYS A 69 -7.32 -24.44 -42.34
N CYS A 70 -7.87 -23.48 -41.62
CA CYS A 70 -8.24 -22.15 -42.12
C CYS A 70 -7.18 -21.16 -41.67
N HIS A 71 -6.37 -20.64 -42.60
CA HIS A 71 -5.40 -19.59 -42.30
C HIS A 71 -6.14 -18.28 -42.11
N ILE A 72 -6.06 -17.68 -40.93
CA ILE A 72 -6.90 -16.53 -40.56
C ILE A 72 -6.28 -15.22 -41.05
N THR A 73 -7.11 -14.35 -41.63
CA THR A 73 -6.73 -12.98 -42.01
C THR A 73 -6.87 -11.98 -40.85
N GLY A 74 -6.08 -10.90 -40.91
CA GLY A 74 -6.30 -9.70 -40.10
C GLY A 74 -5.95 -9.84 -38.62
N ILE A 75 -5.07 -10.79 -38.28
CA ILE A 75 -4.62 -11.01 -36.89
C ILE A 75 -3.70 -9.90 -36.38
N GLU A 76 -3.06 -9.16 -37.27
CA GLU A 76 -2.00 -8.20 -36.97
C GLU A 76 -2.56 -7.06 -36.11
N SER A 77 -3.73 -6.55 -36.50
CA SER A 77 -4.41 -5.47 -35.77
C SER A 77 -4.80 -5.90 -34.35
N TYR A 78 -5.27 -7.14 -34.18
CA TYR A 78 -5.64 -7.70 -32.89
C TYR A 78 -4.41 -7.83 -31.98
N TYR A 79 -3.34 -8.45 -32.46
CA TYR A 79 -2.15 -8.67 -31.66
C TYR A 79 -1.34 -7.38 -31.42
N ALA A 80 -1.39 -6.41 -32.33
CA ALA A 80 -0.81 -5.09 -32.10
C ALA A 80 -1.54 -4.35 -30.96
N GLN A 81 -2.88 -4.36 -30.97
CA GLN A 81 -3.67 -3.76 -29.88
C GLN A 81 -3.45 -4.49 -28.56
N GLU A 82 -3.43 -5.81 -28.57
CA GLU A 82 -3.21 -6.61 -27.37
C GLU A 82 -1.80 -6.41 -26.80
N LYS A 83 -0.78 -6.34 -27.66
CA LYS A 83 0.60 -6.00 -27.25
C LYS A 83 0.65 -4.62 -26.60
N GLN A 84 0.00 -3.62 -27.20
CA GLN A 84 -0.05 -2.27 -26.63
C GLN A 84 -0.74 -2.26 -25.25
N ARG A 85 -1.89 -2.93 -25.14
CA ARG A 85 -2.64 -3.06 -23.88
C ARG A 85 -1.80 -3.72 -22.78
N ILE A 86 -1.13 -4.83 -23.08
CA ILE A 86 -0.27 -5.54 -22.12
C ILE A 86 0.90 -4.64 -21.70
N ARG A 87 1.49 -3.89 -22.63
CA ARG A 87 2.57 -2.94 -22.34
C ARG A 87 2.12 -1.83 -21.40
N GLU A 88 0.96 -1.22 -21.66
CA GLU A 88 0.39 -0.17 -20.81
C GLU A 88 0.05 -0.68 -19.40
N ASN A 89 -0.50 -1.89 -19.29
CA ASN A 89 -0.75 -2.53 -18.01
C ASN A 89 0.54 -2.80 -17.24
N LEU A 90 1.59 -3.23 -17.95
CA LEU A 90 2.91 -3.45 -17.37
C LEU A 90 3.50 -2.14 -16.82
N LEU A 91 3.48 -1.06 -17.62
CA LEU A 91 3.97 0.27 -17.22
C LEU A 91 3.20 0.84 -16.03
N SER A 92 1.86 0.79 -16.08
CA SER A 92 1.02 1.31 -15.00
C SER A 92 1.19 0.55 -13.69
N GLY A 93 1.44 -0.77 -13.75
CA GLY A 93 1.79 -1.58 -12.58
C GLY A 93 3.06 -1.07 -11.88
N PHE A 94 4.11 -0.76 -12.64
CA PHE A 94 5.34 -0.21 -12.07
C PHE A 94 5.16 1.18 -11.47
N ASP A 95 4.37 2.06 -12.12
CA ASP A 95 4.07 3.39 -11.58
C ASP A 95 3.30 3.32 -10.26
N LEU A 96 2.46 2.31 -10.07
CA LEU A 96 1.79 2.06 -8.79
C LEU A 96 2.79 1.60 -7.72
N GLU A 97 3.70 0.67 -8.05
CA GLU A 97 4.72 0.20 -7.12
C GLU A 97 5.67 1.31 -6.67
N LYS A 98 6.11 2.18 -7.60
CA LYS A 98 6.94 3.35 -7.29
C LYS A 98 6.25 4.30 -6.32
N ARG A 99 4.98 4.62 -6.59
CA ARG A 99 4.17 5.47 -5.70
C ARG A 99 3.98 4.84 -4.32
N ALA A 100 3.72 3.54 -4.27
CA ALA A 100 3.57 2.82 -3.00
C ALA A 100 4.87 2.84 -2.18
N ALA A 101 6.04 2.72 -2.81
CA ALA A 101 7.33 2.82 -2.12
C ALA A 101 7.55 4.21 -1.50
N GLN A 102 7.06 5.28 -2.13
CA GLN A 102 7.30 6.67 -1.70
C GLN A 102 6.26 7.21 -0.72
N VAL A 103 5.12 6.53 -0.52
CA VAL A 103 3.94 7.08 0.19
C VAL A 103 4.22 7.54 1.62
N HIS A 104 5.23 6.96 2.27
CA HIS A 104 5.59 7.27 3.65
C HIS A 104 6.64 8.38 3.80
N LEU A 105 7.29 8.83 2.73
CA LEU A 105 8.34 9.84 2.80
C LEU A 105 7.81 11.21 3.22
N GLU A 106 6.72 11.68 2.61
CA GLU A 106 6.14 12.99 2.96
C GLU A 106 5.63 13.03 4.41
N PRO A 107 4.83 12.05 4.91
CA PRO A 107 4.46 12.00 6.32
C PRO A 107 5.66 11.99 7.28
N ALA A 108 6.71 11.24 6.95
CA ALA A 108 7.93 11.21 7.77
C ALA A 108 8.67 12.55 7.76
N ARG A 109 8.76 13.24 6.60
CA ARG A 109 9.32 14.60 6.51
C ARG A 109 8.54 15.59 7.35
N MET A 110 7.21 15.52 7.30
CA MET A 110 6.33 16.37 8.11
C MET A 110 6.51 16.12 9.61
N GLU A 111 6.76 14.88 10.04
CA GLU A 111 7.03 14.59 11.46
C GLU A 111 8.37 15.17 11.92
N VAL A 112 9.41 15.15 11.08
CA VAL A 112 10.68 15.83 11.36
C VAL A 112 10.45 17.33 11.53
N GLU A 113 9.72 17.96 10.60
CA GLU A 113 9.39 19.38 10.67
C GLU A 113 8.54 19.71 11.92
N ALA A 114 7.58 18.86 12.27
CA ALA A 114 6.76 19.03 13.48
C ALA A 114 7.56 18.85 14.77
N ALA A 115 8.55 17.96 14.79
CA ALA A 115 9.45 17.76 15.91
C ALA A 115 10.43 18.94 16.08
N ASP A 116 10.98 19.45 14.98
CA ASP A 116 11.85 20.64 14.98
C ASP A 116 11.09 21.89 15.45
N ASN A 117 9.87 22.09 14.94
CA ASN A 117 9.00 23.18 15.40
C ASN A 117 8.67 23.08 16.90
N ALA A 118 8.49 21.87 17.42
CA ALA A 118 8.25 21.65 18.85
C ALA A 118 9.49 21.97 19.70
N LEU A 119 10.69 21.73 19.18
CA LEU A 119 11.95 22.09 19.82
C LEU A 119 12.15 23.61 19.84
N ASN A 120 11.83 24.31 18.74
CA ASN A 120 11.95 25.76 18.63
C ASN A 120 10.87 26.54 19.40
N LYS A 121 9.73 25.90 19.71
CA LYS A 121 8.63 26.45 20.52
C LYS A 121 8.21 25.46 21.60
N PRO A 122 9.07 25.20 22.60
CA PRO A 122 8.81 24.19 23.62
C PRO A 122 7.58 24.60 24.42
N ARG A 123 6.51 23.82 24.30
CA ARG A 123 5.37 23.91 25.22
C ARG A 123 5.71 23.10 26.46
N PRO A 124 5.56 23.64 27.68
CA PRO A 124 5.82 22.88 28.88
C PRO A 124 4.95 21.62 28.89
N ALA A 125 5.57 20.46 29.10
CA ALA A 125 4.91 19.15 29.14
C ALA A 125 3.83 19.06 30.23
N ASN A 126 3.86 19.97 31.21
CA ASN A 126 2.87 20.10 32.26
C ASN A 126 2.42 21.56 32.35
N THR A 127 1.15 21.82 31.99
CA THR A 127 0.50 23.13 32.08
C THR A 127 -0.10 23.39 33.45
N ALA A 128 0.01 22.45 34.41
CA ALA A 128 -0.46 22.67 35.76
C ALA A 128 0.25 23.87 36.37
N THR A 129 -0.54 24.88 36.75
CA THR A 129 -0.11 25.98 37.59
C THR A 129 0.61 25.40 38.80
N LEU A 130 1.78 25.93 39.12
CA LEU A 130 2.48 25.64 40.36
C LEU A 130 1.74 26.36 41.49
N ASP A 131 0.50 25.93 41.76
CA ASP A 131 -0.29 26.44 42.87
C ASP A 131 0.31 25.82 44.15
N SER A 132 0.88 26.68 44.99
CA SER A 132 1.42 26.29 46.29
C SER A 132 0.49 26.80 47.37
N ASP A 133 -0.33 25.90 47.91
CA ASP A 133 -1.17 26.19 49.09
C ASP A 133 -0.32 26.76 50.23
N ARG A 134 0.93 26.30 50.35
CA ARG A 134 1.90 26.81 51.32
C ARG A 134 2.30 28.26 51.05
N LEU A 135 2.58 28.64 49.80
CA LEU A 135 2.89 30.03 49.46
C LEU A 135 1.68 30.94 49.72
N THR A 136 0.47 30.48 49.40
CA THR A 136 -0.77 31.20 49.69
C THR A 136 -0.94 31.44 51.20
N ASP A 137 -0.71 30.40 52.02
CA ASP A 137 -0.80 30.50 53.47
C ASP A 137 0.28 31.45 54.05
N LEU A 138 1.51 31.37 53.54
CA LEU A 138 2.60 32.27 53.94
C LEU A 138 2.32 33.74 53.59
N LEU A 139 1.75 34.01 52.41
CA LEU A 139 1.36 35.37 52.01
C LEU A 139 0.23 35.91 52.89
N ALA A 140 -0.76 35.07 53.24
CA ALA A 140 -1.83 35.47 54.16
C ALA A 140 -1.29 35.79 55.57
N ARG A 141 -0.29 35.02 56.04
CA ARG A 141 0.41 35.29 57.31
C ARG A 141 1.22 36.58 57.26
N GLU A 142 1.92 36.84 56.16
CA GLU A 142 2.67 38.10 55.97
C GLU A 142 1.73 39.32 56.01
N ASP A 143 0.57 39.24 55.35
CA ASP A 143 -0.43 40.30 55.30
C ASP A 143 -0.97 40.63 56.71
N LEU A 144 -1.34 39.60 57.47
CA LEU A 144 -1.77 39.74 58.87
C LEU A 144 -0.70 40.39 59.75
N LEU A 145 0.56 40.00 59.56
CA LEU A 145 1.70 40.57 60.30
C LEU A 145 2.06 41.97 59.82
N SER A 146 1.51 42.45 58.69
CA SER A 146 1.79 43.74 58.05
C SER A 146 0.85 44.88 58.42
N GLU A 147 -0.23 44.58 59.15
CA GLU A 147 -1.22 45.58 59.58
C GLU A 147 -0.61 46.64 60.51
N SER A 148 -0.93 47.92 60.26
CA SER A 148 -0.40 49.08 61.00
C SER A 148 -1.06 49.32 62.36
N ALA A 149 -2.23 48.72 62.59
CA ALA A 149 -2.91 48.67 63.88
C ALA A 149 -3.24 47.20 64.19
N PRO A 150 -2.85 46.64 65.35
CA PRO A 150 -3.08 45.23 65.64
C PRO A 150 -4.57 44.89 65.66
N SER A 151 -5.04 44.14 64.66
CA SER A 151 -6.46 43.75 64.55
C SER A 151 -6.84 42.68 65.57
N ARG A 152 -8.13 42.56 65.87
CA ARG A 152 -8.66 41.46 66.72
C ARG A 152 -8.31 40.07 66.17
N SER A 153 -8.02 39.95 64.87
CA SER A 153 -7.59 38.70 64.24
C SER A 153 -6.30 38.15 64.87
N LEU A 154 -5.43 39.02 65.40
CA LEU A 154 -4.22 38.62 66.11
C LEU A 154 -4.47 38.00 67.50
N GLN A 155 -5.68 38.16 68.07
CA GLN A 155 -6.04 37.51 69.35
C GLN A 155 -6.03 35.99 69.25
N ASN A 156 -6.32 35.48 68.05
CA ASN A 156 -6.38 34.06 67.76
C ASN A 156 -5.18 33.59 66.92
N TYR A 157 -4.16 34.44 66.76
CA TYR A 157 -2.96 34.07 66.03
C TYR A 157 -2.16 33.05 66.85
N SER A 158 -2.11 31.81 66.37
CA SER A 158 -1.46 30.70 67.06
C SER A 158 -0.12 30.29 66.46
N ASP A 159 0.25 30.86 65.31
CA ASP A 159 1.42 30.41 64.54
C ASP A 159 2.76 30.86 65.16
N SER A 160 2.78 31.93 65.98
CA SER A 160 3.93 32.29 66.83
C SER A 160 3.49 32.46 68.29
N PRO A 161 4.07 31.68 69.22
CA PRO A 161 3.86 31.86 70.66
C PRO A 161 4.22 33.27 71.15
N GLU A 162 5.26 33.87 70.57
CA GLU A 162 5.74 35.21 70.94
C GLU A 162 4.73 36.29 70.54
N VAL A 163 4.22 36.23 69.30
CA VAL A 163 3.19 37.15 68.81
C VAL A 163 1.88 36.95 69.56
N ALA A 164 1.47 35.71 69.80
CA ALA A 164 0.25 35.38 70.56
C ALA A 164 0.29 35.96 71.98
N ALA A 165 1.41 35.77 72.67
CA ALA A 165 1.60 36.27 74.03
C ALA A 165 1.65 37.81 74.08
N ALA A 166 2.32 38.45 73.13
CA ALA A 166 2.37 39.91 73.03
C ALA A 166 1.00 40.51 72.66
N ALA A 167 0.25 39.86 71.76
CA ALA A 167 -1.11 40.26 71.39
C ALA A 167 -2.04 40.19 72.59
N GLN A 168 -2.00 39.08 73.34
CA GLN A 168 -2.80 38.93 74.55
C GLN A 168 -2.49 40.02 75.58
N ARG A 169 -1.20 40.35 75.82
CA ARG A 169 -0.81 41.45 76.71
C ARG A 169 -1.35 42.79 76.24
N TYR A 170 -1.22 43.10 74.95
CA TYR A 170 -1.72 44.34 74.35
C TYR A 170 -3.24 44.50 74.50
N PHE A 171 -4.01 43.45 74.19
CA PHE A 171 -5.48 43.51 74.26
C PHE A 171 -6.01 43.53 75.69
N LEU A 172 -5.39 42.80 76.62
CA LEU A 172 -5.78 42.81 78.04
C LEU A 172 -5.43 44.12 78.74
N SER A 173 -4.43 44.85 78.25
CA SER A 173 -4.02 46.14 78.83
C SER A 173 -4.75 47.34 78.23
N TYR A 174 -5.80 47.14 77.43
CA TYR A 174 -6.52 48.23 76.77
C TYR A 174 -7.21 49.15 77.78
N VAL A 175 -6.93 50.44 77.70
CA VAL A 175 -7.54 51.48 78.54
C VAL A 175 -8.01 52.64 77.65
N ARG A 176 -9.25 53.08 77.84
CA ARG A 176 -9.87 54.16 77.04
C ARG A 176 -9.36 55.55 77.43
N ASP A 177 -9.00 55.74 78.69
CA ASP A 177 -8.48 57.00 79.22
C ASP A 177 -6.96 57.10 78.97
N THR A 178 -6.58 58.02 78.09
CA THR A 178 -5.20 58.24 77.68
C THR A 178 -4.36 58.98 78.73
N THR A 179 -4.98 59.50 79.79
CA THR A 179 -4.31 60.21 80.90
C THR A 179 -3.98 59.29 82.08
N SER A 180 -4.49 58.05 82.06
CA SER A 180 -4.23 57.05 83.09
C SER A 180 -2.77 56.57 83.06
N PRO A 181 -2.13 56.33 84.22
CA PRO A 181 -0.82 55.65 84.30
C PRO A 181 -0.79 54.30 83.57
N GLN A 182 -1.95 53.63 83.43
CA GLN A 182 -2.10 52.35 82.73
C GLN A 182 -2.01 52.50 81.19
N PHE A 183 -2.24 53.70 80.66
CA PHE A 183 -2.10 53.97 79.22
C PHE A 183 -0.64 53.87 78.76
N ALA A 184 0.31 54.26 79.61
CA ALA A 184 1.74 54.09 79.33
C ALA A 184 2.12 52.60 79.20
N ALA A 185 1.57 51.73 80.06
CA ALA A 185 1.76 50.29 79.97
C ALA A 185 1.14 49.70 78.70
N HIS A 186 -0.04 50.18 78.28
CA HIS A 186 -0.65 49.79 77.00
C HIS A 186 0.22 50.17 75.80
N LYS A 187 0.81 51.38 75.79
CA LYS A 187 1.76 51.80 74.75
C LYS A 187 3.04 50.97 74.73
N GLN A 188 3.53 50.53 75.89
CA GLN A 188 4.67 49.62 75.95
C GLN A 188 4.33 48.24 75.36
N ASN A 189 3.16 47.69 75.69
CA ASN A 189 2.68 46.41 75.13
C ASN A 189 2.42 46.52 73.62
N GLU A 190 1.96 47.68 73.12
CA GLU A 190 1.83 47.96 71.68
C GLU A 190 3.20 47.89 70.98
N GLN A 191 4.23 48.50 71.55
CA GLN A 191 5.59 48.43 71.00
C GLN A 191 6.18 47.01 71.05
N GLU A 192 5.90 46.26 72.12
CA GLU A 192 6.32 44.87 72.25
C GLU A 192 5.68 43.99 71.18
N LEU A 193 4.36 44.14 70.96
CA LEU A 193 3.63 43.45 69.91
C LEU A 193 4.15 43.81 68.52
N LEU A 194 4.38 45.08 68.23
CA LEU A 194 4.94 45.51 66.93
C LEU A 194 6.33 44.92 66.68
N ARG A 195 7.18 44.81 67.71
CA ARG A 195 8.49 44.15 67.60
C ARG A 195 8.34 42.65 67.35
N ALA A 196 7.48 41.97 68.11
CA ALA A 196 7.22 40.54 67.92
C ALA A 196 6.68 40.26 66.51
N MET A 197 5.74 41.07 66.03
CA MET A 197 5.20 41.00 64.66
C MET A 197 6.27 41.26 63.62
N ALA A 198 7.15 42.24 63.81
CA ALA A 198 8.23 42.54 62.87
C ALA A 198 9.24 41.38 62.78
N THR A 199 9.64 40.80 63.91
CA THR A 199 10.53 39.64 63.94
C THR A 199 9.89 38.42 63.28
N GLU A 200 8.60 38.17 63.55
CA GLU A 200 7.91 37.04 62.92
C GLU A 200 7.69 37.28 61.42
N ARG A 201 7.41 38.52 61.01
CA ARG A 201 7.29 38.89 59.60
C ARG A 201 8.59 38.61 58.84
N GLU A 202 9.74 38.94 59.42
CA GLU A 202 11.05 38.65 58.80
C GLU A 202 11.27 37.14 58.56
N LYS A 203 10.85 36.30 59.51
CA LYS A 203 10.89 34.84 59.33
C LYS A 203 9.94 34.39 58.22
N VAL A 204 8.69 34.87 58.22
CA VAL A 204 7.70 34.54 57.18
C VAL A 204 8.17 35.00 55.80
N GLN A 205 8.79 36.18 55.69
CA GLN A 205 9.36 36.68 54.44
C GLN A 205 10.51 35.83 53.92
N THR A 206 11.35 35.31 54.82
CA THR A 206 12.40 34.34 54.45
C THR A 206 11.78 33.04 53.92
N GLN A 207 10.75 32.52 54.58
CA GLN A 207 10.03 31.33 54.11
C GLN A 207 9.32 31.56 52.76
N ILE A 208 8.79 32.75 52.50
CA ILE A 208 8.23 33.14 51.20
C ILE A 208 9.32 33.13 50.13
N ALA A 209 10.49 33.69 50.42
CA ALA A 209 11.62 33.72 49.49
C ALA A 209 12.13 32.30 49.16
N GLU A 210 12.26 31.43 50.17
CA GLU A 210 12.64 30.02 50.00
C GLU A 210 11.60 29.26 49.17
N GLU A 211 10.31 29.41 49.46
CA GLU A 211 9.24 28.73 48.73
C GLU A 211 9.17 29.22 47.27
N ARG A 212 9.35 30.52 47.02
CA ARG A 212 9.45 31.07 45.66
C ARG A 212 10.67 30.53 44.91
N ALA A 213 11.83 30.42 45.58
CA ALA A 213 13.03 29.83 44.99
C ALA A 213 12.79 28.36 44.61
N ARG A 214 12.19 27.57 45.51
CA ARG A 214 11.82 26.17 45.27
C ARG A 214 10.88 26.02 44.07
N LEU A 215 9.85 26.87 43.96
CA LEU A 215 8.92 26.84 42.83
C LEU A 215 9.61 27.20 41.50
N SER A 216 10.53 28.18 41.52
CA SER A 216 11.35 28.54 40.36
C SER A 216 12.25 27.40 39.89
N GLU A 217 12.90 26.68 40.80
CA GLU A 217 13.70 25.48 40.48
C GLU A 217 12.86 24.40 39.81
N VAL A 218 11.67 24.10 40.36
CA VAL A 218 10.75 23.12 39.77
C VAL A 218 10.30 23.56 38.37
N GLN A 219 10.03 24.85 38.15
CA GLN A 219 9.66 25.38 36.85
C GLN A 219 10.80 25.24 35.83
N ASN A 220 12.04 25.55 36.23
CA ASN A 220 13.23 25.39 35.38
C ASN A 220 13.49 23.93 35.02
N ALA A 221 13.35 23.01 35.99
CA ALA A 221 13.50 21.58 35.77
C ALA A 221 12.46 21.05 34.76
N ARG A 222 11.18 21.45 34.91
CA ARG A 222 10.11 21.12 33.94
C ARG A 222 10.42 21.65 32.53
N GLY A 223 11.00 22.85 32.43
CA GLY A 223 11.43 23.43 31.16
C GLY A 223 12.54 22.62 30.47
N GLN A 224 13.56 22.24 31.23
CA GLN A 224 14.68 21.42 30.73
C GLN A 224 14.23 20.03 30.28
N GLU A 225 13.36 19.37 31.05
CA GLU A 225 12.78 18.07 30.69
C GLU A 225 11.97 18.16 29.38
N SER A 226 11.19 19.23 29.22
CA SER A 226 10.42 19.48 28.00
C SER A 226 11.32 19.63 26.76
N VAL A 227 12.45 20.32 26.90
CA VAL A 227 13.44 20.48 25.81
C VAL A 227 14.12 19.15 25.50
N ALA A 228 14.52 18.39 26.52
CA ALA A 228 15.13 17.08 26.34
C ALA A 228 14.19 16.11 25.60
N HIS A 229 12.91 16.09 25.97
CA HIS A 229 11.89 15.30 25.28
C HIS A 229 11.70 15.74 23.82
N ALA A 230 11.64 17.04 23.55
CA ALA A 230 11.54 17.57 22.19
C ALA A 230 12.76 17.19 21.34
N GLN A 231 13.97 17.27 21.90
CA GLN A 231 15.21 16.87 21.23
C GLN A 231 15.22 15.38 20.91
N GLN A 232 14.80 14.53 21.86
CA GLN A 232 14.73 13.09 21.65
C GLN A 232 13.73 12.75 20.53
N ARG A 233 12.57 13.40 20.50
CA ARG A 233 11.59 13.24 19.41
C ARG A 233 12.17 13.62 18.06
N LEU A 234 12.87 14.76 17.97
CA LEU A 234 13.52 15.21 16.73
C LEU A 234 14.56 14.19 16.26
N ASN A 235 15.46 13.75 17.15
CA ASN A 235 16.49 12.77 16.81
C ASN A 235 15.88 11.48 16.24
N ARG A 236 14.84 10.97 16.89
CA ARG A 236 14.12 9.75 16.43
C ARG A 236 13.42 9.97 15.10
N ALA A 237 12.75 11.11 14.90
CA ALA A 237 12.08 11.43 13.66
C ALA A 237 13.09 11.52 12.49
N THR A 238 14.22 12.18 12.71
CA THR A 238 15.30 12.30 11.72
C THR A 238 15.89 10.94 11.36
N GLU A 239 16.26 10.11 12.34
CA GLU A 239 16.80 8.77 12.10
C GLU A 239 15.81 7.89 11.31
N LEU A 240 14.53 7.92 11.66
CA LEU A 240 13.49 7.19 10.93
C LEU A 240 13.34 7.70 9.50
N TYR A 241 13.37 9.01 9.28
CA TYR A 241 13.26 9.61 7.96
C TYR A 241 14.46 9.25 7.07
N GLU A 242 15.69 9.33 7.59
CA GLU A 242 16.91 8.96 6.86
C GLU A 242 16.90 7.48 6.48
N ASN A 243 16.58 6.60 7.43
CA ASN A 243 16.46 5.16 7.17
C ASN A 243 15.40 4.85 6.12
N LEU A 244 14.24 5.51 6.20
CA LEU A 244 13.18 5.38 5.21
C LEU A 244 13.63 5.88 3.84
N GLN A 245 14.29 7.05 3.77
CA GLN A 245 14.80 7.61 2.53
C GLN A 245 15.80 6.67 1.84
N SER A 246 16.74 6.10 2.59
CA SER A 246 17.67 5.10 2.07
C SER A 246 16.96 3.82 1.60
N SER A 247 15.99 3.32 2.38
CA SER A 247 15.22 2.13 1.99
C SER A 247 14.39 2.37 0.73
N VAL A 248 13.79 3.55 0.58
CA VAL A 248 13.00 3.90 -0.61
C VAL A 248 13.91 4.06 -1.81
N ALA A 249 15.06 4.73 -1.67
CA ALA A 249 16.03 4.86 -2.76
C ALA A 249 16.48 3.48 -3.28
N ALA A 250 16.87 2.57 -2.38
CA ALA A 250 17.25 1.21 -2.75
C ALA A 250 16.10 0.45 -3.44
N LYS A 251 14.86 0.62 -2.94
CA LYS A 251 13.70 -0.03 -3.54
C LYS A 251 13.39 0.49 -4.94
N LEU A 252 13.53 1.80 -5.17
CA LEU A 252 13.30 2.40 -6.48
C LEU A 252 14.36 1.94 -7.50
N GLU A 253 15.62 1.82 -7.09
CA GLU A 253 16.68 1.28 -7.93
C GLU A 253 16.41 -0.19 -8.31
N GLU A 254 16.02 -1.02 -7.34
CA GLU A 254 15.61 -2.40 -7.58
C GLU A 254 14.44 -2.48 -8.57
N LEU A 255 13.41 -1.65 -8.37
CA LEU A 255 12.24 -1.57 -9.25
C LEU A 255 12.62 -1.13 -10.66
N ASP A 256 13.53 -0.18 -10.82
CA ASP A 256 14.01 0.27 -12.13
C ASP A 256 14.74 -0.85 -12.89
N VAL A 257 15.59 -1.61 -12.20
CA VAL A 257 16.25 -2.78 -12.79
C VAL A 257 15.24 -3.86 -13.18
N GLN A 258 14.30 -4.19 -12.30
CA GLN A 258 13.24 -5.17 -12.57
C GLN A 258 12.34 -4.73 -13.74
N HIS A 259 12.00 -3.45 -13.78
CA HIS A 259 11.21 -2.85 -14.84
C HIS A 259 11.92 -2.96 -16.19
N ALA A 260 13.18 -2.54 -16.26
CA ALA A 260 13.98 -2.63 -17.48
C ALA A 260 14.10 -4.08 -17.96
N ALA A 261 14.30 -5.04 -17.05
CA ALA A 261 14.38 -6.46 -17.37
C ALA A 261 13.06 -7.01 -17.93
N LYS A 262 11.92 -6.70 -17.28
CA LYS A 262 10.59 -7.14 -17.72
C LYS A 262 10.19 -6.50 -19.06
N LEU A 263 10.48 -5.22 -19.27
CA LEU A 263 10.26 -4.57 -20.57
C LEU A 263 11.11 -5.21 -21.67
N LYS A 264 12.39 -5.46 -21.41
CA LYS A 264 13.26 -6.14 -22.37
C LYS A 264 12.77 -7.54 -22.70
N GLN A 265 12.31 -8.29 -21.69
CA GLN A 265 11.70 -9.62 -21.89
C GLN A 265 10.43 -9.52 -22.72
N PHE A 266 9.58 -8.53 -22.47
CA PHE A 266 8.35 -8.30 -23.22
C PHE A 266 8.63 -7.90 -24.68
N ASP A 267 9.54 -6.95 -24.89
CA ASP A 267 9.90 -6.45 -26.22
C ASP A 267 10.61 -7.51 -27.06
N GLY A 268 11.40 -8.39 -26.42
CA GLY A 268 12.08 -9.52 -27.04
C GLY A 268 11.27 -10.81 -27.10
N ALA A 269 10.04 -10.84 -26.60
CA ALA A 269 9.18 -12.02 -26.66
C ALA A 269 8.79 -12.31 -28.12
N ALA A 270 8.77 -13.59 -28.47
CA ALA A 270 8.32 -14.03 -29.80
C ALA A 270 6.88 -13.56 -30.04
N THR A 271 6.66 -12.95 -31.21
CA THR A 271 5.33 -12.49 -31.63
C THR A 271 4.69 -13.53 -32.51
N ILE A 272 3.37 -13.64 -32.45
CA ILE A 272 2.62 -14.50 -33.35
C ILE A 272 2.59 -13.88 -34.75
N GLU A 273 2.93 -14.66 -35.76
CA GLU A 273 3.04 -14.24 -37.16
C GLU A 273 1.86 -14.74 -37.99
N SER A 274 1.32 -15.91 -37.65
CA SER A 274 0.14 -16.47 -38.30
C SER A 274 -0.70 -17.27 -37.33
N VAL A 275 -2.00 -17.38 -37.63
CA VAL A 275 -2.94 -18.22 -36.91
C VAL A 275 -3.75 -19.02 -37.90
N ALA A 276 -3.86 -20.33 -37.67
CA ALA A 276 -4.80 -21.18 -38.36
C ALA A 276 -5.87 -21.69 -37.37
N GLU A 277 -7.14 -21.66 -37.77
CA GLU A 277 -8.18 -22.44 -37.11
C GLU A 277 -8.17 -23.85 -37.68
N VAL A 278 -8.06 -24.84 -36.80
CA VAL A 278 -7.81 -26.22 -37.18
C VAL A 278 -8.94 -27.10 -36.66
N PHE A 279 -9.41 -28.02 -37.50
CA PHE A 279 -10.40 -29.04 -37.16
C PHE A 279 -9.90 -30.40 -37.63
N GLU A 280 -10.03 -31.41 -36.78
CA GLU A 280 -9.54 -32.76 -37.07
C GLU A 280 -10.65 -33.78 -36.87
N TRP A 281 -10.81 -34.66 -37.84
CA TRP A 281 -11.82 -35.72 -37.84
C TRP A 281 -11.18 -37.09 -37.98
N VAL A 282 -11.83 -38.08 -37.36
CA VAL A 282 -11.61 -39.49 -37.67
C VAL A 282 -12.72 -39.97 -38.61
N VAL A 283 -12.36 -40.81 -39.58
CA VAL A 283 -13.28 -41.45 -40.53
C VAL A 283 -13.45 -42.92 -40.14
N LYS A 284 -14.71 -43.40 -40.06
CA LYS A 284 -15.06 -44.80 -39.76
C LYS A 284 -16.12 -45.27 -40.76
N GLY A 285 -15.68 -45.86 -41.88
CA GLY A 285 -16.58 -46.13 -43.00
C GLY A 285 -17.11 -44.82 -43.57
N GLU A 286 -18.43 -44.68 -43.65
CA GLU A 286 -19.09 -43.43 -44.10
C GLU A 286 -19.34 -42.42 -42.96
N GLU A 287 -19.07 -42.79 -41.71
CA GLU A 287 -19.26 -41.91 -40.55
C GLU A 287 -18.00 -41.07 -40.26
N ILE A 288 -18.22 -39.81 -39.88
CA ILE A 288 -17.16 -38.88 -39.49
C ILE A 288 -17.39 -38.36 -38.07
N GLU A 289 -16.31 -38.24 -37.30
CA GLU A 289 -16.35 -37.76 -35.92
C GLU A 289 -15.28 -36.69 -35.71
N LEU A 290 -15.68 -35.47 -35.33
CA LEU A 290 -14.76 -34.40 -34.97
C LEU A 290 -14.03 -34.78 -33.67
N VAL A 291 -12.71 -34.93 -33.70
CA VAL A 291 -11.90 -35.32 -32.53
C VAL A 291 -11.17 -34.14 -31.90
N TRP A 292 -10.89 -33.08 -32.65
CA TRP A 292 -10.23 -31.89 -32.11
C TRP A 292 -10.62 -30.64 -32.91
N SER A 293 -10.67 -29.50 -32.23
CA SER A 293 -10.80 -28.18 -32.87
C SER A 293 -10.10 -27.14 -32.02
N GLY A 294 -9.46 -26.16 -32.66
CA GLY A 294 -8.73 -25.12 -31.94
C GLY A 294 -7.98 -24.18 -32.87
N LEU A 295 -7.04 -23.44 -32.29
CA LEU A 295 -6.13 -22.57 -33.01
C LEU A 295 -4.71 -23.13 -32.99
N GLU A 296 -3.99 -22.93 -34.08
CA GLU A 296 -2.57 -23.13 -34.20
C GLU A 296 -1.91 -21.78 -34.51
N GLY A 297 -1.00 -21.34 -33.66
CA GLY A 297 -0.25 -20.10 -33.82
C GLY A 297 1.21 -20.38 -34.17
N THR A 298 1.70 -19.77 -35.23
CA THR A 298 3.14 -19.76 -35.57
C THR A 298 3.77 -18.49 -35.03
N TYR A 299 4.87 -18.64 -34.30
CA TYR A 299 5.58 -17.54 -33.66
C TYR A 299 6.87 -17.21 -34.43
N SER A 300 7.36 -15.99 -34.25
CA SER A 300 8.56 -15.46 -34.91
C SER A 300 9.86 -16.18 -34.54
N ASP A 301 9.83 -17.01 -33.50
CA ASP A 301 10.93 -17.91 -33.11
C ASP A 301 10.81 -19.31 -33.76
N GLY A 302 9.84 -19.50 -34.66
CA GLY A 302 9.54 -20.75 -35.34
C GLY A 302 8.72 -21.73 -34.49
N GLN A 303 8.36 -21.39 -33.25
CA GLN A 303 7.51 -22.25 -32.44
C GLN A 303 6.08 -22.28 -32.97
N ILE A 304 5.48 -23.46 -32.93
CA ILE A 304 4.06 -23.67 -33.20
C ILE A 304 3.39 -24.02 -31.88
N LYS A 305 2.33 -23.29 -31.52
CA LYS A 305 1.53 -23.56 -30.31
C LYS A 305 0.09 -23.83 -30.70
N ARG A 306 -0.50 -24.85 -30.08
CA ARG A 306 -1.88 -25.25 -30.31
C ARG A 306 -2.72 -24.95 -29.07
N PHE A 307 -3.91 -24.40 -29.29
CA PHE A 307 -4.86 -24.00 -28.27
C PHE A 307 -6.21 -24.63 -28.60
N GLY A 308 -6.71 -25.52 -27.75
CA GLY A 308 -7.98 -26.20 -28.01
C GLY A 308 -9.17 -25.28 -27.75
N HIS A 309 -10.24 -25.37 -28.54
CA HIS A 309 -11.50 -24.73 -28.18
C HIS A 309 -12.09 -25.39 -26.93
N ILE A 310 -12.53 -24.59 -25.96
CA ILE A 310 -13.23 -25.07 -24.76
C ILE A 310 -14.49 -25.87 -25.15
N ASN A 311 -15.23 -25.38 -26.14
CA ASN A 311 -16.44 -26.02 -26.65
C ASN A 311 -16.29 -26.38 -28.14
N ARG A 312 -15.74 -27.57 -28.41
CA ARG A 312 -15.50 -28.08 -29.77
C ARG A 312 -16.76 -28.10 -30.65
N LEU A 313 -17.88 -28.56 -30.10
CA LEU A 313 -19.14 -28.60 -30.85
C LEU A 313 -19.70 -27.19 -31.07
N GLY A 314 -19.52 -26.29 -30.11
CA GLY A 314 -19.87 -24.87 -30.24
C GLY A 314 -19.08 -24.18 -31.35
N SER A 315 -17.75 -24.37 -31.40
CA SER A 315 -16.93 -23.82 -32.50
C SER A 315 -17.35 -24.36 -33.85
N LEU A 316 -17.70 -25.66 -33.92
CA LEU A 316 -18.21 -26.23 -35.16
C LEU A 316 -19.57 -25.62 -35.57
N GLN A 317 -20.47 -25.39 -34.63
CA GLN A 317 -21.74 -24.69 -34.89
C GLN A 317 -21.53 -23.27 -35.42
N ASP A 318 -20.53 -22.54 -34.91
CA ASP A 318 -20.20 -21.19 -35.40
C ASP A 318 -19.68 -21.20 -36.85
N VAL A 319 -18.93 -22.24 -37.24
CA VAL A 319 -18.56 -22.47 -38.65
C VAL A 319 -19.80 -22.64 -39.51
N TYR A 320 -20.71 -23.54 -39.14
CA TYR A 320 -21.95 -23.77 -39.90
C TYR A 320 -22.87 -22.55 -39.97
N ARG A 321 -22.85 -21.69 -38.95
CA ARG A 321 -23.59 -20.41 -38.96
C ARG A 321 -22.89 -19.33 -39.77
N ASN A 322 -21.63 -19.52 -40.12
CA ASN A 322 -20.77 -18.54 -40.82
C ASN A 322 -20.88 -17.13 -40.20
N ASN A 323 -20.94 -17.06 -38.86
CA ASN A 323 -21.20 -15.82 -38.11
C ASN A 323 -19.92 -15.17 -37.57
N VAL A 324 -18.76 -15.79 -37.80
CA VAL A 324 -17.44 -15.33 -37.39
C VAL A 324 -16.78 -14.70 -38.61
N LYS A 325 -16.53 -13.39 -38.56
CA LYS A 325 -16.03 -12.62 -39.72
C LYS A 325 -14.62 -12.11 -39.52
N THR A 326 -14.22 -11.90 -38.27
CA THR A 326 -12.89 -11.40 -37.89
C THR A 326 -12.24 -12.30 -36.85
N TYR A 327 -10.92 -12.20 -36.71
CA TYR A 327 -10.21 -12.89 -35.64
C TYR A 327 -10.71 -12.50 -34.24
N SER A 328 -11.09 -11.23 -34.05
CA SER A 328 -11.68 -10.75 -32.79
C SER A 328 -12.98 -11.49 -32.46
N ASP A 329 -13.87 -11.67 -33.44
CA ASP A 329 -15.11 -12.44 -33.26
C ASP A 329 -14.81 -13.88 -32.84
N LEU A 330 -13.81 -14.49 -33.46
CA LEU A 330 -13.39 -15.86 -33.17
C LEU A 330 -12.92 -15.97 -31.72
N ARG A 331 -12.07 -15.03 -31.27
CA ARG A 331 -11.56 -14.98 -29.89
C ARG A 331 -12.65 -14.77 -28.83
N GLN A 332 -13.77 -14.14 -29.18
CA GLN A 332 -14.89 -13.94 -28.27
C GLN A 332 -15.83 -15.15 -28.19
N LYS A 333 -16.07 -15.82 -29.33
CA LYS A 333 -17.06 -16.90 -29.45
C LYS A 333 -16.49 -18.29 -29.21
N ALA A 334 -15.21 -18.49 -29.52
CA ALA A 334 -14.50 -19.75 -29.35
C ALA A 334 -13.36 -19.57 -28.33
N PRO A 335 -13.69 -19.47 -27.03
CA PRO A 335 -12.68 -19.34 -26.00
C PRO A 335 -11.79 -20.59 -25.98
N LEU A 336 -10.51 -20.38 -25.67
CA LEU A 336 -9.47 -21.40 -25.75
C LEU A 336 -9.12 -21.94 -24.36
N LEU A 337 -8.72 -23.21 -24.31
CA LEU A 337 -8.14 -23.88 -23.14
C LEU A 337 -6.66 -23.56 -22.98
#